data_AF-A0A3M2UKE7-F1
#
_entry.id   AF-A0A3M2UKE7-F1
#
_cell.length_a   1.000
_cell.length_b   1.000
_cell.length_c   1.000
_cell.angle_alpha   90.00
_cell.angle_beta   90.00
_cell.angle_gamma   90.00
#
_symmetry.space_group_name_H-M   'P 1'
#
loop_
_entity.id
_entity.type
_entity.pdbx_description
1 polymer ?
#
loop_
_entity_poly.entity_id
_entity_poly.type
_entity_poly.pdbx_seq_one_letter_code
_entity_poly.pdbx_strand_id
1 'polypeptide(L)'
;AENVDRQMGTLSLSPATALNAYCKGQPVQQDSPGNFIFPFGLNESQLKAVEQAFSSQISLIEGPPGTGKTQTILNIIANILLQGKTVAVVSNNNAAVKNVYEKLGKCGLDYLVARLGNKENRETFFAERSLRPSVDPESEPAPAMEDIQGVLQRLRRYLSARNAVAQLQIEINELEIERHYLVQWQQDNGIVPVHDRYKLSPQKTTDLMAYLPHIPSDRIRIKDRIELLFNFRILR
;
A
#
# COMPACT_ATOMS: atom_id res chain seq x y z
N ALA A 1 -6.19 -32.54 -22.68
CA ALA A 1 -5.34 -31.94 -23.72
C ALA A 1 -6.20 -31.43 -24.88
N GLU A 2 -6.93 -32.29 -25.61
CA GLU A 2 -7.76 -31.90 -26.77
C GLU A 2 -8.76 -30.77 -26.51
N ASN A 3 -9.44 -30.75 -25.35
CA ASN A 3 -10.42 -29.70 -25.07
C ASN A 3 -9.76 -28.32 -24.88
N VAL A 4 -8.53 -28.30 -24.34
CA VAL A 4 -7.74 -27.06 -24.19
C VAL A 4 -7.25 -26.61 -25.57
N ASP A 5 -6.69 -27.51 -26.38
CA ASP A 5 -6.26 -27.17 -27.75
C ASP A 5 -7.40 -26.65 -28.61
N ARG A 6 -8.58 -27.29 -28.54
CA ARG A 6 -9.76 -26.82 -29.27
C ARG A 6 -10.19 -25.41 -28.83
N GLN A 7 -10.17 -25.12 -27.53
CA GLN A 7 -10.51 -23.79 -27.03
C GLN A 7 -9.45 -22.75 -27.41
N MET A 8 -8.17 -23.10 -27.33
CA MET A 8 -7.05 -22.24 -27.73
C MET A 8 -7.10 -21.90 -29.22
N GLY A 9 -7.47 -22.84 -30.08
CA GLY A 9 -7.62 -22.62 -31.53
C GLY A 9 -8.75 -21.65 -31.89
N THR A 10 -9.70 -21.40 -31.00
CA THR A 10 -10.80 -20.43 -31.21
C THR A 10 -10.49 -19.03 -30.65
N LEU A 11 -9.38 -18.85 -29.94
CA LEU A 11 -9.01 -17.56 -29.38
C LEU A 11 -8.54 -16.59 -30.47
N SER A 12 -9.34 -15.57 -30.76
CA SER A 12 -8.86 -14.41 -31.53
C SER A 12 -7.99 -13.53 -30.63
N LEU A 13 -6.70 -13.44 -30.95
CA LEU A 13 -5.75 -12.55 -30.26
C LEU A 13 -6.07 -11.09 -30.58
N SER A 14 -6.77 -10.42 -29.66
CA SER A 14 -7.02 -8.98 -29.78
C SER A 14 -5.75 -8.18 -29.41
N PRO A 15 -5.35 -7.19 -30.22
CA PRO A 15 -4.17 -6.37 -29.97
C PRO A 15 -4.14 -5.70 -28.58
N ALA A 16 -5.31 -5.37 -28.04
CA ALA A 16 -5.48 -4.68 -26.77
C ALA A 16 -5.33 -5.59 -25.53
N THR A 17 -5.17 -6.90 -25.71
CA THR A 17 -5.12 -7.86 -24.59
C THR A 17 -3.72 -8.06 -24.04
N ALA A 18 -3.64 -8.34 -22.74
CA ALA A 18 -2.40 -8.73 -22.10
C ALA A 18 -1.80 -10.03 -22.69
N LEU A 19 -2.67 -10.96 -23.13
CA LEU A 19 -2.23 -12.20 -23.79
C LEU A 19 -1.52 -11.91 -25.12
N ASN A 20 -2.06 -11.02 -25.96
CA ASN A 20 -1.38 -10.63 -27.21
C ASN A 20 -0.04 -9.93 -26.93
N ALA A 21 0.01 -9.03 -25.95
CA ALA A 21 1.26 -8.35 -25.55
C ALA A 21 2.32 -9.35 -25.07
N TYR A 22 1.91 -10.32 -24.24
CA TYR A 22 2.77 -11.42 -23.77
C TYR A 22 3.30 -12.26 -24.93
N CYS A 23 2.42 -12.71 -25.84
CA CYS A 23 2.82 -13.53 -26.99
C CYS A 23 3.75 -12.79 -27.97
N LYS A 24 3.66 -11.45 -28.05
CA LYS A 24 4.50 -10.63 -28.94
C LYS A 24 5.74 -10.05 -28.27
N GLY A 25 5.88 -10.17 -26.95
CA GLY A 25 6.98 -9.55 -26.19
C GLY A 25 6.98 -8.02 -26.25
N GLN A 26 5.82 -7.40 -26.51
CA GLN A 26 5.67 -5.95 -26.64
C GLN A 26 4.75 -5.43 -25.54
N PRO A 27 5.27 -4.77 -24.49
CA PRO A 27 4.43 -4.20 -23.44
C PRO A 27 3.61 -3.05 -24.03
N VAL A 28 2.30 -3.05 -23.76
CA VAL A 28 1.43 -1.92 -24.12
C VAL A 28 1.34 -1.01 -22.90
N GLN A 29 1.87 0.20 -23.01
CA GLN A 29 1.58 1.26 -22.05
C GLN A 29 0.14 1.71 -22.26
N GLN A 30 -0.63 1.77 -21.18
CA GLN A 30 -1.99 2.30 -21.22
C GLN A 30 -1.99 3.74 -20.76
N ASP A 31 -2.62 4.60 -21.55
CA ASP A 31 -2.92 5.96 -21.13
C ASP A 31 -3.93 5.89 -19.97
N SER A 32 -3.48 6.34 -18.81
CA SER A 32 -4.34 6.44 -17.64
C SER A 32 -5.25 7.67 -17.79
N PRO A 33 -6.59 7.52 -17.74
CA PRO A 33 -7.52 8.62 -18.01
C PRO A 33 -7.53 9.71 -16.91
N GLY A 34 -6.74 9.57 -15.84
CA GLY A 34 -6.45 10.65 -14.87
C GLY A 34 -7.57 11.03 -13.91
N ASN A 35 -8.82 10.61 -14.15
CA ASN A 35 -9.99 11.04 -13.40
C ASN A 35 -10.67 9.86 -12.69
N PHE A 36 -10.08 9.39 -11.59
CA PHE A 36 -10.62 8.28 -10.82
C PHE A 36 -11.57 8.75 -9.70
N ILE A 37 -12.57 7.93 -9.39
CA ILE A 37 -13.41 8.07 -8.20
C ILE A 37 -13.14 6.95 -7.21
N PHE A 38 -13.43 7.20 -5.92
CA PHE A 38 -13.24 6.20 -4.86
C PHE A 38 -14.47 6.16 -3.94
N PRO A 39 -15.62 5.66 -4.43
CA PRO A 39 -16.86 5.63 -3.68
C PRO A 39 -16.84 4.63 -2.52
N PHE A 40 -15.84 3.75 -2.47
CA PHE A 40 -15.62 2.82 -1.36
C PHE A 40 -14.40 3.24 -0.55
N GLY A 41 -14.50 3.14 0.78
CA GLY A 41 -13.44 3.56 1.70
C GLY A 41 -12.07 2.97 1.34
N LEU A 42 -11.04 3.80 1.48
CA LEU A 42 -9.67 3.49 1.09
C LEU A 42 -8.61 4.05 2.03
N ASN A 43 -7.39 3.52 1.91
CA ASN A 43 -6.16 4.11 2.44
C ASN A 43 -5.19 4.48 1.30
N GLU A 44 -4.02 5.03 1.64
CA GLU A 44 -3.05 5.50 0.63
C GLU A 44 -2.51 4.37 -0.27
N SER A 45 -2.25 3.17 0.27
CA SER A 45 -1.72 2.05 -0.52
C SER A 45 -2.77 1.50 -1.49
N GLN A 46 -4.04 1.44 -1.06
CA GLN A 46 -5.16 1.07 -1.91
C GLN A 46 -5.41 2.12 -2.99
N LEU A 47 -5.28 3.43 -2.68
CA LEU A 47 -5.35 4.50 -3.68
C LEU A 47 -4.36 4.24 -4.82
N LYS A 48 -3.08 4.05 -4.46
CA LYS A 48 -1.99 3.76 -5.41
C LYS A 48 -2.25 2.47 -6.19
N ALA A 49 -2.75 1.43 -5.54
CA ALA A 49 -3.04 0.15 -6.19
C ALA A 49 -4.13 0.27 -7.27
N VAL A 50 -5.18 1.06 -7.02
CA VAL A 50 -6.21 1.33 -8.04
C VAL A 50 -5.62 2.12 -9.20
N GLU A 51 -4.89 3.20 -8.95
CA GLU A 51 -4.27 4.01 -10.03
C GLU A 51 -3.33 3.17 -10.90
N GLN A 52 -2.49 2.34 -10.27
CA GLN A 52 -1.56 1.45 -10.97
C GLN A 52 -2.29 0.40 -11.82
N ALA A 53 -3.45 -0.07 -11.35
CA ALA A 53 -4.29 -1.03 -12.07
C ALA A 53 -4.81 -0.50 -13.42
N PHE A 54 -4.95 0.81 -13.56
CA PHE A 54 -5.37 1.45 -14.82
C PHE A 54 -4.22 1.87 -15.72
N SER A 55 -2.98 1.95 -15.20
CA SER A 55 -1.79 2.23 -16.00
C SER A 55 -1.10 0.97 -16.56
N SER A 56 -1.54 -0.22 -16.13
CA SER A 56 -0.86 -1.50 -16.42
C SER A 56 -1.81 -2.52 -17.03
N GLN A 57 -1.37 -3.29 -18.02
CA GLN A 57 -2.19 -4.38 -18.61
C GLN A 57 -2.46 -5.52 -17.61
N ILE A 58 -1.52 -5.79 -16.72
CA ILE A 58 -1.62 -6.78 -15.64
C ILE A 58 -1.17 -6.10 -14.35
N SER A 59 -1.93 -6.26 -13.28
CA SER A 59 -1.58 -5.78 -11.95
C SER A 59 -1.76 -6.87 -10.91
N LEU A 60 -0.75 -7.04 -10.07
CA LEU A 60 -0.79 -7.92 -8.91
C LEU A 60 -0.93 -7.06 -7.66
N ILE A 61 -2.06 -7.21 -6.95
CA ILE A 61 -2.33 -6.48 -5.72
C ILE A 61 -2.37 -7.48 -4.57
N GLU A 62 -1.37 -7.39 -3.70
CA GLU A 62 -1.25 -8.23 -2.51
C GLU A 62 -1.61 -7.47 -1.24
N GLY A 63 -2.11 -8.20 -0.24
CA GLY A 63 -2.40 -7.62 1.06
C GLY A 63 -2.74 -8.69 2.10
N PRO A 64 -2.35 -8.52 3.38
CA PRO A 64 -2.75 -9.41 4.48
C PRO A 64 -4.28 -9.59 4.60
N PRO A 65 -4.78 -10.62 5.29
CA PRO A 65 -6.22 -10.75 5.58
C PRO A 65 -6.73 -9.51 6.32
N GLY A 66 -7.96 -9.07 5.99
CA GLY A 66 -8.58 -7.88 6.61
C GLY A 66 -8.15 -6.51 6.05
N THR A 67 -7.16 -6.44 5.15
CA THR A 67 -6.63 -5.16 4.60
C THR A 67 -7.46 -4.51 3.50
N GLY A 68 -8.75 -4.84 3.41
CA GLY A 68 -9.69 -4.18 2.50
C GLY A 68 -9.54 -4.51 1.00
N LYS A 69 -8.97 -5.67 0.64
CA LYS A 69 -8.86 -6.12 -0.77
C LYS A 69 -10.17 -6.02 -1.56
N THR A 70 -11.30 -6.39 -0.94
CA THR A 70 -12.62 -6.28 -1.57
C THR A 70 -12.98 -4.82 -1.88
N GLN A 71 -12.64 -3.87 -1.01
CA GLN A 71 -12.85 -2.44 -1.26
C GLN A 71 -12.01 -1.95 -2.44
N THR A 72 -10.76 -2.41 -2.56
CA THR A 72 -9.92 -2.11 -3.73
C THR A 72 -10.55 -2.63 -5.02
N ILE A 73 -11.06 -3.88 -5.01
CA ILE A 73 -11.77 -4.47 -6.16
C ILE A 73 -12.99 -3.61 -6.53
N LEU A 74 -13.79 -3.18 -5.56
CA LEU A 74 -14.97 -2.36 -5.80
C LEU A 74 -14.62 -0.98 -6.38
N ASN A 75 -13.55 -0.35 -5.91
CA ASN A 75 -13.06 0.91 -6.47
C ASN A 75 -12.57 0.74 -7.92
N ILE A 76 -11.91 -0.38 -8.26
CA ILE A 76 -11.55 -0.71 -9.64
C ILE A 76 -12.81 -0.86 -10.50
N ILE A 77 -13.79 -1.65 -10.04
CA ILE A 77 -15.06 -1.86 -10.74
C ILE A 77 -15.77 -0.54 -11.02
N ALA A 78 -15.89 0.34 -10.02
CA ALA A 78 -16.55 1.64 -10.18
C ALA A 78 -15.95 2.47 -11.32
N ASN A 79 -14.61 2.52 -11.39
CA ASN A 79 -13.90 3.27 -12.42
C ASN A 79 -14.01 2.62 -13.81
N ILE A 80 -14.03 1.29 -13.91
CA ILE A 80 -14.30 0.60 -15.18
C ILE A 80 -15.70 0.94 -15.70
N LEU A 81 -16.70 0.92 -14.81
CA LEU A 81 -18.08 1.22 -15.17
C LEU A 81 -18.27 2.69 -15.58
N LEU A 82 -17.61 3.64 -14.92
CA LEU A 82 -17.61 5.04 -15.33
C LEU A 82 -17.00 5.27 -16.72
N GLN A 83 -16.06 4.41 -17.14
CA GLN A 83 -15.51 4.43 -18.50
C GLN A 83 -16.44 3.79 -19.53
N GLY A 84 -17.66 3.36 -19.15
CA GLY A 84 -18.60 2.67 -20.03
C GLY A 84 -18.17 1.26 -20.43
N LYS A 85 -17.20 0.67 -19.71
CA LYS A 85 -16.67 -0.66 -19.97
C LYS A 85 -17.36 -1.72 -19.10
N THR A 86 -17.24 -2.98 -19.50
CA THR A 86 -17.72 -4.13 -18.72
C THR A 86 -16.57 -4.80 -17.96
N VAL A 87 -16.89 -5.46 -16.85
CA VAL A 87 -15.92 -6.15 -16.00
C VAL A 87 -16.42 -7.55 -15.66
N ALA A 88 -15.53 -8.53 -15.72
CA ALA A 88 -15.77 -9.89 -15.24
C ALA A 88 -14.98 -10.13 -13.96
N VAL A 89 -15.68 -10.48 -12.88
CA VAL A 89 -15.07 -10.84 -11.60
C VAL A 89 -15.07 -12.36 -11.47
N VAL A 90 -13.88 -12.96 -11.39
CA VAL A 90 -13.69 -14.41 -11.31
C VAL A 90 -12.92 -14.79 -10.06
N SER A 91 -13.23 -15.96 -9.50
CA SER A 91 -12.56 -16.52 -8.32
C SER A 91 -12.73 -18.02 -8.31
N ASN A 92 -11.77 -18.74 -7.72
CA ASN A 92 -11.92 -20.15 -7.40
C ASN A 92 -12.85 -20.39 -6.19
N ASN A 93 -13.12 -19.34 -5.40
CA ASN A 93 -13.95 -19.39 -4.21
C ASN A 93 -15.23 -18.55 -4.43
N ASN A 94 -16.39 -19.23 -4.40
CA ASN A 94 -17.70 -18.61 -4.51
C ASN A 94 -17.95 -17.53 -3.44
N ALA A 95 -17.40 -17.68 -2.24
CA ALA A 95 -17.54 -16.70 -1.16
C ALA A 95 -16.89 -15.35 -1.51
N ALA A 96 -15.78 -15.34 -2.25
CA ALA A 96 -15.12 -14.10 -2.65
C ALA A 96 -15.98 -13.29 -3.64
N VAL A 97 -16.59 -13.96 -4.63
CA VAL A 97 -17.50 -13.30 -5.59
C VAL A 97 -18.78 -12.86 -4.89
N LYS A 98 -19.31 -13.67 -3.97
CA LYS A 98 -20.48 -13.33 -3.15
C LYS A 98 -20.23 -12.07 -2.30
N ASN A 99 -19.06 -11.94 -1.69
CA ASN A 99 -18.70 -10.76 -0.91
C ASN A 99 -18.67 -9.47 -1.75
N VAL A 100 -18.20 -9.54 -3.00
CA VAL A 100 -18.24 -8.40 -3.93
C VAL A 100 -19.69 -8.04 -4.25
N TYR A 101 -20.52 -9.04 -4.60
CA TYR A 101 -21.94 -8.85 -4.89
C TYR A 101 -22.71 -8.25 -3.72
N GLU A 102 -22.56 -8.81 -2.51
CA GLU A 102 -23.24 -8.32 -1.30
C GLU A 102 -22.85 -6.87 -0.96
N LYS A 103 -21.58 -6.49 -1.18
CA LYS A 103 -21.16 -5.10 -0.96
C LYS A 103 -21.73 -4.14 -2.01
N LEU A 104 -21.84 -4.56 -3.27
CA LEU A 104 -22.54 -3.75 -4.29
C LEU A 104 -24.02 -3.61 -3.95
N GLY A 105 -24.69 -4.68 -3.50
CA GLY A 105 -26.09 -4.64 -3.08
C GLY A 105 -26.35 -3.73 -1.88
N LYS A 106 -25.43 -3.69 -0.90
CA LYS A 106 -25.50 -2.72 0.21
C LYS A 106 -25.46 -1.25 -0.23
N CYS A 107 -24.95 -0.98 -1.42
CA CYS A 107 -24.92 0.34 -2.04
C CYS A 107 -26.03 0.51 -3.09
N GLY A 108 -26.95 -0.44 -3.23
CA GLY A 108 -28.00 -0.43 -4.25
C GLY A 108 -27.47 -0.58 -5.68
N LEU A 109 -26.30 -1.21 -5.86
CA LEU A 109 -25.66 -1.43 -7.17
C LEU A 109 -25.71 -2.90 -7.64
N ASP A 110 -26.47 -3.75 -6.94
CA ASP A 110 -26.65 -5.17 -7.29
C ASP A 110 -27.32 -5.36 -8.66
N TYR A 111 -28.17 -4.42 -9.09
CA TYR A 111 -28.80 -4.43 -10.42
C TYR A 111 -27.80 -4.38 -11.60
N LEU A 112 -26.56 -3.94 -11.35
CA LEU A 112 -25.49 -3.90 -12.35
C LEU A 112 -24.81 -5.27 -12.55
N VAL A 113 -25.09 -6.26 -11.69
CA VAL A 113 -24.33 -7.50 -11.62
C VAL A 113 -25.13 -8.69 -12.15
N ALA A 114 -24.59 -9.34 -13.18
CA ALA A 114 -25.09 -10.64 -13.63
C ALA A 114 -24.28 -11.77 -12.99
N ARG A 115 -24.94 -12.63 -12.20
CA ARG A 115 -24.30 -13.81 -11.61
C ARG A 115 -24.26 -14.96 -12.63
N LEU A 116 -23.06 -15.36 -13.04
CA LEU A 116 -22.83 -16.45 -13.97
C LEU A 116 -22.52 -17.78 -13.24
N GLY A 117 -22.64 -18.91 -13.93
CA GLY A 117 -22.22 -20.24 -13.45
C GLY A 117 -23.33 -21.22 -13.06
N ASN A 118 -24.60 -20.80 -13.03
CA ASN A 118 -25.76 -21.69 -12.93
C ASN A 118 -26.87 -21.21 -13.86
N LYS A 119 -27.59 -22.13 -14.49
CA LYS A 119 -28.77 -21.86 -15.35
C LYS A 119 -29.82 -21.05 -14.57
N GLU A 120 -30.08 -21.42 -13.33
CA GLU A 120 -31.05 -20.73 -12.46
C GLU A 120 -30.66 -19.27 -12.24
N ASN A 121 -29.42 -18.98 -11.82
CA ASN A 121 -28.93 -17.60 -11.64
C ASN A 121 -29.12 -16.74 -12.90
N ARG A 122 -28.92 -17.34 -14.08
CA ARG A 122 -29.09 -16.65 -15.36
C ARG A 122 -30.57 -16.37 -15.63
N GLU A 123 -31.45 -17.34 -15.39
CA GLU A 123 -32.89 -17.17 -15.55
C GLU A 123 -33.44 -16.12 -14.58
N THR A 124 -33.05 -16.18 -13.30
CA THR A 124 -33.36 -15.18 -12.29
C THR A 124 -32.92 -13.78 -12.71
N PHE A 125 -31.69 -13.60 -13.20
CA PHE A 125 -31.19 -12.28 -13.63
C PHE A 125 -32.04 -11.65 -14.74
N PHE A 126 -32.48 -12.44 -15.73
CA PHE A 126 -33.32 -11.93 -16.81
C PHE A 126 -34.79 -11.76 -16.40
N ALA A 127 -35.29 -12.57 -15.48
CA ALA A 127 -36.66 -12.48 -14.97
C ALA A 127 -36.84 -11.30 -14.00
N GLU A 128 -35.87 -11.10 -13.11
CA GLU A 128 -35.89 -10.07 -12.06
C GLU A 128 -35.27 -8.76 -12.52
N ARG A 129 -34.97 -8.60 -13.83
CA ARG A 129 -34.21 -7.49 -14.41
C ARG A 129 -34.66 -6.18 -13.79
N SER A 130 -33.93 -5.74 -12.76
CA SER A 130 -34.28 -4.58 -11.99
C SER A 130 -34.20 -3.44 -12.98
N LEU A 131 -35.37 -2.81 -13.20
CA LEU A 131 -35.43 -1.57 -13.96
C LEU A 131 -34.36 -0.69 -13.34
N ARG A 132 -33.41 -0.26 -14.18
CA ARG A 132 -32.39 0.73 -13.82
C ARG A 132 -33.08 1.73 -12.89
N PRO A 133 -32.63 1.88 -11.63
CA PRO A 133 -33.40 2.66 -10.66
C PRO A 133 -33.78 3.98 -11.31
N SER A 134 -35.08 4.29 -11.35
CA SER A 134 -35.52 5.57 -11.86
C SER A 134 -34.82 6.61 -11.00
N VAL A 135 -33.89 7.35 -11.59
CA VAL A 135 -33.26 8.48 -10.91
C VAL A 135 -34.41 9.41 -10.58
N ASP A 136 -34.69 9.59 -9.29
CA ASP A 136 -35.73 10.50 -8.84
C ASP A 136 -35.40 11.87 -9.42
N PRO A 137 -36.30 12.53 -10.17
CA PRO A 137 -36.05 13.86 -10.74
C PRO A 137 -35.65 14.89 -9.69
N GLU A 138 -36.01 14.67 -8.42
CA GLU A 138 -35.63 15.51 -7.27
C GLU A 138 -34.27 15.16 -6.66
N SER A 139 -33.62 14.08 -7.13
CA SER A 139 -32.27 13.73 -6.66
C SER A 139 -31.28 14.83 -6.97
N GLU A 140 -30.39 15.12 -6.02
CA GLU A 140 -29.27 16.02 -6.28
C GLU A 140 -28.47 15.54 -7.49
N PRO A 141 -28.11 16.45 -8.41
CA PRO A 141 -27.30 16.09 -9.55
C PRO A 141 -25.96 15.52 -9.09
N ALA A 142 -25.44 14.54 -9.84
CA ALA A 142 -24.12 14.01 -9.55
C ALA A 142 -23.08 15.15 -9.56
N PRO A 143 -22.17 15.21 -8.57
CA PRO A 143 -21.17 16.27 -8.49
C PRO A 143 -20.28 16.26 -9.73
N ALA A 144 -19.79 17.45 -10.11
CA ALA A 144 -18.87 17.57 -11.24
C ALA A 144 -17.58 16.80 -10.96
N MET A 145 -16.95 16.28 -12.01
CA MET A 145 -15.72 15.50 -11.85
C MET A 145 -14.62 16.35 -11.22
N GLU A 146 -14.55 17.64 -11.55
CA GLU A 146 -13.61 18.61 -10.98
C GLU A 146 -13.75 18.70 -9.44
N ASP A 147 -14.97 18.73 -8.92
CA ASP A 147 -15.23 18.79 -7.48
C ASP A 147 -14.78 17.50 -6.79
N ILE A 148 -15.06 16.34 -7.40
CA ILE A 148 -14.62 15.04 -6.91
C ILE A 148 -13.09 14.98 -6.86
N GLN A 149 -12.41 15.43 -7.92
CA GLN A 149 -10.95 15.49 -7.97
C GLN A 149 -10.38 16.45 -6.91
N GLY A 150 -11.04 17.60 -6.67
CA GLY A 150 -10.66 18.54 -5.61
C GLY A 150 -10.79 17.96 -4.20
N VAL A 151 -11.83 17.18 -3.93
CA VAL A 151 -11.98 16.41 -2.68
C VAL A 151 -10.90 15.32 -2.59
N LEU A 152 -10.67 14.58 -3.67
CA LEU A 152 -9.68 13.51 -3.72
C LEU A 152 -8.26 14.01 -3.46
N GLN A 153 -7.90 15.19 -3.98
CA GLN A 153 -6.59 15.80 -3.74
C GLN A 153 -6.40 16.13 -2.25
N ARG A 154 -7.44 16.65 -1.58
CA ARG A 154 -7.42 16.90 -0.14
C ARG A 154 -7.31 15.59 0.65
N LEU A 155 -8.07 14.57 0.26
CA LEU A 155 -8.01 13.24 0.88
C LEU A 155 -6.61 12.61 0.73
N ARG A 156 -5.98 12.73 -0.43
CA ARG A 156 -4.62 12.23 -0.67
C ARG A 156 -3.60 12.87 0.29
N ARG A 157 -3.68 14.19 0.48
CA ARG A 157 -2.82 14.90 1.45
C ARG A 157 -3.04 14.40 2.87
N TYR A 158 -4.30 14.22 3.27
CA TYR A 158 -4.64 13.70 4.59
C TYR A 158 -4.12 12.27 4.81
N LEU A 159 -4.34 11.36 3.86
CA LEU A 159 -3.87 9.98 3.94
C LEU A 159 -2.34 9.90 4.02
N SER A 160 -1.64 10.72 3.22
CA SER A 160 -0.18 10.80 3.24
C SER A 160 0.35 11.32 4.58
N ALA A 161 -0.24 12.40 5.11
CA ALA A 161 0.14 12.93 6.43
C ALA A 161 -0.10 11.90 7.54
N ARG A 162 -1.23 11.18 7.51
CA ARG A 162 -1.52 10.12 8.48
C ARG A 162 -0.51 8.98 8.42
N ASN A 163 -0.11 8.57 7.22
CA ASN A 163 0.92 7.53 7.05
C ASN A 163 2.30 8.01 7.53
N ALA A 164 2.66 9.27 7.27
CA ALA A 164 3.90 9.85 7.78
C ALA A 164 3.93 9.86 9.32
N VAL A 165 2.83 10.24 9.97
CA VAL A 165 2.71 10.16 11.44
C VAL A 165 2.90 8.73 11.94
N ALA A 166 2.28 7.74 11.28
CA ALA A 166 2.43 6.34 11.67
C ALA A 166 3.89 5.85 11.53
N GLN A 167 4.59 6.24 10.46
CA GLN A 167 6.00 5.90 10.26
C GLN A 167 6.90 6.54 11.31
N LEU A 168 6.72 7.83 11.60
CA LEU A 168 7.48 8.52 12.64
C LEU A 168 7.23 7.90 14.02
N GLN A 169 6.00 7.46 14.31
CA GLN A 169 5.72 6.78 15.57
C GLN A 169 6.45 5.43 15.68
N ILE A 170 6.54 4.68 14.58
CA ILE A 170 7.32 3.43 14.54
C ILE A 170 8.79 3.73 14.82
N GLU A 171 9.36 4.73 14.14
CA GLU A 171 10.76 5.14 14.33
C GLU A 171 11.03 5.60 15.78
N ILE A 172 10.13 6.40 16.36
CA ILE A 172 10.23 6.80 17.77
C ILE A 172 10.24 5.57 18.69
N ASN A 173 9.33 4.62 18.47
CA ASN A 173 9.25 3.42 19.30
C ASN A 173 10.52 2.55 19.18
N GLU A 174 11.07 2.41 17.97
CA GLU A 174 12.34 1.70 17.73
C GLU A 174 13.50 2.37 18.48
N LEU A 175 13.63 3.69 18.35
CA LEU A 175 14.65 4.47 19.06
C LEU A 175 14.50 4.41 20.59
N GLU A 176 13.26 4.38 21.09
CA GLU A 176 12.99 4.23 22.52
C GLU A 176 13.46 2.88 23.07
N ILE A 177 13.23 1.80 22.30
CA ILE A 177 13.70 0.45 22.62
C ILE A 177 15.23 0.40 22.61
N GLU A 178 15.86 0.91 21.56
CA GLU A 178 17.33 0.97 21.45
C GLU A 178 17.94 1.76 22.62
N ARG A 179 17.37 2.93 22.94
CA ARG A 179 17.80 3.73 24.08
C ARG A 179 17.67 2.96 25.40
N HIS A 180 16.58 2.24 25.60
CA HIS A 180 16.37 1.44 26.81
C HIS A 180 17.47 0.39 26.99
N TYR A 181 17.77 -0.39 25.94
CA TYR A 181 18.83 -1.38 25.97
C TYR A 181 20.23 -0.76 26.14
N LEU A 182 20.48 0.38 25.51
CA LEU A 182 21.74 1.10 25.69
C LEU A 182 21.94 1.53 27.15
N VAL A 183 20.92 2.10 27.79
CA VAL A 183 20.98 2.53 29.19
C VAL A 183 21.16 1.33 30.12
N GLN A 184 20.45 0.23 29.88
CA GLN A 184 20.61 -0.99 30.66
C GLN A 184 22.03 -1.56 30.53
N TRP A 185 22.55 -1.67 29.30
CA TRP A 185 23.90 -2.14 29.05
C TRP A 185 24.96 -1.24 29.72
N GLN A 186 24.77 0.08 29.72
CA GLN A 186 25.63 1.02 30.43
C GLN A 186 25.65 0.77 31.94
N GLN A 187 24.49 0.50 32.54
CA GLN A 187 24.39 0.17 33.97
C GLN A 187 25.10 -1.14 34.29
N ASP A 188 24.85 -2.20 33.51
CA ASP A 188 25.42 -3.53 33.72
C ASP A 188 26.95 -3.55 33.58
N ASN A 189 27.51 -2.68 32.73
CA ASN A 189 28.95 -2.58 32.49
C ASN A 189 29.63 -1.44 33.27
N GLY A 190 28.91 -0.76 34.15
CA GLY A 190 29.46 0.36 34.93
C GLY A 190 29.93 1.53 34.07
N ILE A 191 29.42 1.66 32.84
CA ILE A 191 29.76 2.74 31.91
C ILE A 191 28.90 3.94 32.28
N VAL A 192 29.52 4.90 32.98
CA VAL A 192 28.89 6.19 33.23
C VAL A 192 28.82 6.94 31.90
N PRO A 193 27.67 7.54 31.52
CA PRO A 193 27.62 8.40 30.36
C PRO A 193 28.73 9.45 30.49
N VAL A 194 29.58 9.55 29.46
CA VAL A 194 30.67 10.53 29.42
C VAL A 194 30.00 11.89 29.55
N HIS A 195 29.97 12.43 30.76
CA HIS A 195 29.38 13.74 31.03
C HIS A 195 29.96 14.75 30.05
N ASP A 196 29.14 15.73 29.65
CA ASP A 196 29.47 16.91 28.83
C ASP A 196 30.71 17.71 29.29
N ARG A 197 31.38 17.27 30.37
CA ARG A 197 32.64 17.78 30.89
C ARG A 197 33.70 17.99 29.79
N TYR A 198 33.69 17.19 28.73
CA TYR A 198 34.64 17.31 27.61
C TYR A 198 34.01 17.81 26.29
N LYS A 199 32.70 18.11 26.26
CA LYS A 199 31.95 18.56 25.06
C LYS A 199 32.33 17.80 23.77
N LEU A 200 32.44 16.48 23.87
CA LEU A 200 32.80 15.63 22.73
C LEU A 200 31.60 15.51 21.79
N SER A 201 31.85 15.57 20.49
CA SER A 201 30.81 15.22 19.51
C SER A 201 30.44 13.74 19.67
N PRO A 202 29.20 13.34 19.29
CA PRO A 202 28.77 11.94 19.40
C PRO A 202 29.77 10.94 18.79
N GLN A 203 30.31 11.26 17.61
CA GLN A 203 31.36 10.46 16.95
C GLN A 203 32.62 10.32 17.81
N LYS A 204 33.15 11.43 18.35
CA LYS A 204 34.33 11.38 19.21
C LYS A 204 34.08 10.66 20.53
N THR A 205 32.86 10.71 21.05
CA THR A 205 32.46 9.93 22.24
C THR A 205 32.47 8.43 21.94
N THR A 206 31.96 8.02 20.77
CA THR A 206 32.03 6.62 20.31
C THR A 206 33.48 6.17 20.11
N ASP A 207 34.32 6.97 19.46
CA ASP A 207 35.74 6.68 19.25
C ASP A 207 36.49 6.54 20.59
N LEU A 208 36.18 7.42 21.56
CA LEU A 208 36.73 7.34 22.91
C LEU A 208 36.28 6.06 23.62
N MET A 209 35.00 5.71 23.55
CA MET A 209 34.46 4.49 24.15
C MET A 209 35.07 3.22 23.53
N ALA A 210 35.39 3.22 22.24
CA ALA A 210 36.10 2.12 21.58
C ALA A 210 37.59 2.05 21.98
N TYR A 211 38.19 3.20 22.26
CA TYR A 211 39.59 3.33 22.66
C TYR A 211 39.83 2.95 24.14
N LEU A 212 38.92 3.31 25.05
CA LEU A 212 39.06 3.07 26.50
C LEU A 212 39.35 1.60 26.90
N PRO A 213 38.71 0.56 26.31
CA PRO A 213 39.02 -0.84 26.57
C PRO A 213 40.46 -1.26 26.22
N HIS A 214 41.15 -0.52 25.35
CA HIS A 214 42.53 -0.81 24.94
C HIS A 214 43.57 -0.22 25.92
N ILE A 215 43.13 0.60 26.88
CA ILE A 215 43.99 1.15 27.93
C ILE A 215 44.01 0.16 29.09
N PRO A 216 45.19 -0.33 29.52
CA PRO A 216 45.28 -1.28 30.63
C PRO A 216 44.76 -0.65 31.93
N SER A 217 43.82 -1.35 32.57
CA SER A 217 43.08 -0.90 33.77
C SER A 217 43.97 -0.50 34.94
N ASP A 218 45.19 -1.05 35.02
CA ASP A 218 46.08 -0.89 36.16
C ASP A 218 46.99 0.35 36.08
N ARG A 219 47.22 0.94 34.89
CA ARG A 219 48.06 2.15 34.71
C ARG A 219 47.91 2.78 33.32
N ILE A 220 47.50 4.05 33.28
CA ILE A 220 47.50 4.88 32.06
C ILE A 220 48.94 5.31 31.72
N ARG A 221 49.49 4.88 30.57
CA ARG A 221 50.86 5.26 30.14
C ARG A 221 50.90 6.69 29.63
N ILE A 222 52.09 7.29 29.59
CA ILE A 222 52.29 8.67 29.11
C ILE A 222 51.84 8.81 27.64
N LYS A 223 52.07 7.78 26.81
CA LYS A 223 51.58 7.76 25.42
C LYS A 223 50.05 7.83 25.34
N ASP A 224 49.37 7.04 26.17
CA ASP A 224 47.91 7.00 26.24
C ASP A 224 47.35 8.36 26.72
N ARG A 225 48.05 9.06 27.63
CA ARG A 225 47.69 10.43 28.06
C ARG A 225 47.85 11.45 26.93
N ILE A 226 48.90 11.34 26.13
CA ILE A 226 49.12 12.22 24.97
C ILE A 226 48.00 11.99 23.93
N GLU A 227 47.66 10.74 23.62
CA GLU A 227 46.56 10.43 22.70
C GLU A 227 45.20 10.92 23.23
N LEU A 228 44.91 10.75 24.53
CA LEU A 228 43.70 11.28 25.16
C LEU A 228 43.62 12.82 25.08
N LEU A 229 44.74 13.51 25.21
CA LEU A 229 44.83 14.96 25.10
C LEU A 229 44.64 15.45 23.65
N PHE A 230 45.35 14.85 22.69
CA PHE A 230 45.34 15.32 21.30
C PHE A 230 44.04 14.97 20.57
N ASN A 231 43.52 13.75 20.76
CA ASN A 231 42.36 13.27 19.99
C ASN A 231 41.03 13.68 20.65
N PHE A 232 40.98 13.63 21.98
CA PHE A 232 39.76 13.80 22.75
C PHE A 232 39.76 15.03 23.67
N ARG A 233 40.85 15.81 23.74
CA ARG A 233 40.96 17.01 24.61
C ARG A 233 40.63 16.72 26.08
N ILE A 234 40.89 15.49 26.52
CA ILE A 234 40.67 15.06 27.90
C ILE A 234 41.94 15.37 28.69
N LEU A 235 41.86 16.37 29.56
CA LEU A 235 42.88 16.68 30.54
C LEU A 235 42.53 16.00 31.86
N ARG A 236 43.43 15.15 32.35
CA ARG A 236 43.41 14.69 33.74
C ARG A 236 44.80 14.78 34.35
#